data_AF-A0A935FKC8-F1
#
_entry.id   AF-A0A935FKC8-F1
#
_cell.length_a   1.000
_cell.length_b   1.000
_cell.length_c   1.000
_cell.angle_alpha   90.00
_cell.angle_beta   90.00
_cell.angle_gamma   90.00
#
_symmetry.space_group_name_H-M   'P 1'
#
loop_
_entity.id
_entity.type
_entity.pdbx_description
1 polymer ?
#
loop_
_entity_poly.entity_id
_entity_poly.type
_entity_poly.pdbx_seq_one_letter_code
_entity_poly.pdbx_strand_id
1 'polypeptide(L)'
;MSDQRERRDPRYPVTWAVSIRAADWLEVQQLSTENVSRGGLFIRTRSQAAPGTRLQIELTLPDGTVFPADGEVIHCIAAERARAEGVAAGIGVRFDARHAVDLYLLETAAAGQAGGLAHAYAFDPLGFATLEATLAPVGQPGETAEPEWTTAHHLIEPPATTVGLDDSPLAAVAASVPELAASASELAVAKAEPCVFGIDFGTTYSSIAVVLGERVVVLEDADGNTLTPSVVCYPEEGPPLVGWPARERIATHPTTTLSSIKRLVGRRYDDPALEAFWASSPLRGSAGVEGETLLDIYGQPISTTQVASEVLRRLREIGERATGLPVERVLLSAPLGAPAQRAAIQRAAELAGLQVLGVVDEPVAAAMSYAVGRDEEQLIAVYDFGGGTFDFSLLRLADARLSVLSQAGDAWLGGDDFDTALAQHAAAEFWQRWHVDLRQRQVEWQRLLFLAEVAKRRLSLQPSVELKARAIALSVRGPIDLVTTFDRALFEQLCGELVGCSLEIVEGCLREAGVSPAQVDRVVLTGGVSRMPLVRERLQRYFARELPLLVDPEQAIVIGDAIYGRFLELAQRGSGLHRGVSSPGTPVGGPPGE
;
A
#
# COMPACT_ATOMS: atom_id res chain seq x y z
N MET A 1 44.62 -21.23 -6.33
CA MET A 1 43.47 -21.34 -5.41
C MET A 1 43.45 -20.12 -4.51
N SER A 2 42.58 -19.15 -4.82
CA SER A 2 42.19 -18.10 -3.88
C SER A 2 40.74 -17.71 -4.20
N ASP A 3 39.90 -17.87 -3.20
CA ASP A 3 38.46 -17.61 -3.15
C ASP A 3 38.12 -16.20 -3.68
N GLN A 4 37.87 -16.08 -4.99
CA GLN A 4 37.21 -14.89 -5.55
C GLN A 4 35.73 -15.02 -5.24
N ARG A 5 35.33 -14.66 -4.01
CA ARG A 5 33.94 -14.34 -3.73
C ARG A 5 33.52 -13.26 -4.71
N GLU A 6 32.59 -13.59 -5.58
CA GLU A 6 31.95 -12.67 -6.51
C GLU A 6 31.47 -11.44 -5.72
N ARG A 7 32.09 -10.29 -6.00
CA ARG A 7 31.92 -9.09 -5.17
C ARG A 7 30.63 -8.40 -5.56
N ARG A 8 29.75 -8.16 -4.58
CA ARG A 8 28.39 -7.63 -4.79
C ARG A 8 28.31 -6.14 -5.16
N ASP A 9 29.31 -5.33 -4.80
CA ASP A 9 29.28 -3.88 -5.00
C ASP A 9 30.54 -3.37 -5.73
N PRO A 10 30.41 -2.44 -6.70
CA PRO A 10 31.55 -1.83 -7.40
C PRO A 10 32.41 -0.98 -6.45
N ARG A 11 33.73 -0.93 -6.70
CA ARG A 11 34.68 -0.09 -5.93
C ARG A 11 35.13 1.10 -6.76
N TYR A 12 35.10 2.26 -6.12
CA TYR A 12 35.50 3.52 -6.73
C TYR A 12 36.86 3.96 -6.18
N PRO A 13 37.85 4.23 -7.04
CA PRO A 13 39.15 4.71 -6.63
C PRO A 13 39.04 6.17 -6.19
N VAL A 14 39.06 6.40 -4.87
CA VAL A 14 38.96 7.72 -4.26
C VAL A 14 39.93 7.85 -3.09
N THR A 15 40.50 9.05 -2.91
CA THR A 15 41.38 9.34 -1.78
C THR A 15 40.71 10.34 -0.86
N TRP A 16 40.05 9.84 0.18
CA TRP A 16 39.36 10.65 1.18
C TRP A 16 40.04 10.54 2.54
N ALA A 17 39.95 11.61 3.32
CA ALA A 17 40.40 11.59 4.71
C ALA A 17 39.41 10.78 5.55
N VAL A 18 39.95 9.96 6.46
CA VAL A 18 39.16 9.07 7.31
C VAL A 18 39.62 9.26 8.75
N SER A 19 38.71 9.68 9.61
CA SER A 19 38.91 9.61 11.06
C SER A 19 38.34 8.29 11.56
N ILE A 20 39.11 7.53 12.31
CA ILE A 20 38.60 6.30 12.92
C ILE A 20 38.86 6.23 14.42
N ARG A 21 37.88 5.66 15.12
CA ARG A 21 37.95 5.33 16.53
C ARG A 21 37.59 3.85 16.71
N ALA A 22 38.46 3.14 17.40
CA ALA A 22 38.24 1.77 17.85
C ALA A 22 38.27 1.73 19.38
N ALA A 23 37.57 0.78 19.99
CA ALA A 23 37.48 0.68 21.45
C ALA A 23 38.85 0.41 22.11
N ASP A 24 39.80 -0.17 21.38
CA ASP A 24 41.14 -0.52 21.79
C ASP A 24 42.19 0.55 21.43
N TRP A 25 41.79 1.67 20.79
CA TRP A 25 42.69 2.74 20.37
C TRP A 25 42.61 3.92 21.33
N LEU A 26 43.77 4.33 21.87
CA LEU A 26 43.89 5.44 22.83
C LEU A 26 43.58 6.82 22.23
N GLU A 27 43.75 6.98 20.91
CA GLU A 27 43.52 8.24 20.18
C GLU A 27 42.81 7.99 18.84
N VAL A 28 42.06 8.99 18.37
CA VAL A 28 41.45 8.99 17.03
C VAL A 28 42.55 9.10 15.98
N GLN A 29 42.56 8.19 15.00
CA GLN A 29 43.56 8.25 13.92
C GLN A 29 42.98 8.95 12.69
N GLN A 30 43.74 9.90 12.14
CA GLN A 30 43.47 10.55 10.86
C GLN A 30 44.25 9.82 9.76
N LEU A 31 43.54 9.23 8.81
CA LEU A 31 44.06 8.31 7.81
C LEU A 31 43.48 8.64 6.43
N SER A 32 43.83 7.85 5.42
CA SER A 32 43.24 7.97 4.09
C SER A 32 42.75 6.62 3.57
N THR A 33 41.64 6.64 2.83
CA THR A 33 41.17 5.48 2.05
C THR A 33 41.68 5.57 0.61
N GLU A 34 41.73 4.43 -0.09
CA GLU A 34 42.04 4.40 -1.54
C GLU A 34 40.86 3.97 -2.39
N ASN A 35 39.92 3.24 -1.80
CA ASN A 35 38.78 2.71 -2.51
C ASN A 35 37.59 2.61 -1.57
N VAL A 36 36.42 2.98 -2.08
CA VAL A 36 35.15 2.97 -1.35
C VAL A 36 34.12 2.21 -2.18
N SER A 37 33.26 1.45 -1.52
CA SER A 37 32.04 0.86 -2.07
C SER A 37 30.90 0.95 -1.06
N ARG A 38 29.66 0.71 -1.50
CA ARG A 38 28.49 0.62 -0.62
C ARG A 38 28.68 -0.38 0.53
N GLY A 39 29.38 -1.48 0.27
CA GLY A 39 29.66 -2.53 1.24
C GLY A 39 30.84 -2.25 2.18
N GLY A 40 31.69 -1.25 1.94
CA GLY A 40 32.87 -1.01 2.77
C GLY A 40 34.00 -0.20 2.12
N LEU A 41 35.12 -0.07 2.82
CA LEU A 41 36.29 0.67 2.34
C LEU A 41 37.62 0.05 2.79
N PHE A 42 38.73 0.45 2.17
CA PHE A 42 40.07 0.04 2.58
C PHE A 42 40.88 1.22 3.11
N ILE A 43 41.24 1.16 4.40
CA ILE A 43 41.97 2.23 5.09
C ILE A 43 43.45 1.92 5.07
N ARG A 44 44.27 2.85 4.57
CA ARG A 44 45.73 2.75 4.71
C ARG A 44 46.13 3.09 6.12
N THR A 45 46.70 2.11 6.83
CA THR A 45 47.22 2.31 8.18
C THR A 45 48.29 1.30 8.50
N ARG A 46 49.19 1.68 9.42
CA ARG A 46 50.16 0.77 10.03
C ARG A 46 49.61 0.14 11.32
N SER A 47 48.50 0.68 11.83
CA SER A 47 47.79 0.19 13.02
C SER A 47 46.99 -1.05 12.65
N GLN A 48 47.24 -2.16 13.34
CA GLN A 48 46.61 -3.45 13.05
C GLN A 48 45.45 -3.69 14.01
N ALA A 49 44.23 -3.31 13.60
CA ALA A 49 43.02 -3.75 14.28
C ALA A 49 42.70 -5.19 13.85
N ALA A 50 42.35 -6.06 14.79
CA ALA A 50 42.00 -7.45 14.50
C ALA A 50 40.67 -7.54 13.73
N PRO A 51 40.49 -8.51 12.81
CA PRO A 51 39.19 -8.79 12.22
C PRO A 51 38.12 -9.00 13.30
N GLY A 52 36.92 -8.45 13.12
CA GLY A 52 35.85 -8.41 14.11
C GLY A 52 35.81 -7.15 14.97
N THR A 53 36.85 -6.31 14.92
CA THR A 53 36.89 -5.04 15.66
C THR A 53 35.87 -4.07 15.09
N ARG A 54 35.05 -3.48 15.97
CA ARG A 54 34.04 -2.48 15.62
C ARG A 54 34.67 -1.09 15.58
N LEU A 55 34.40 -0.36 14.52
CA LEU A 55 34.96 0.95 14.25
C LEU A 55 33.84 1.98 14.11
N GLN A 56 34.02 3.13 14.76
CA GLN A 56 33.35 4.37 14.39
C GLN A 56 34.23 5.09 13.36
N ILE A 57 33.63 5.49 12.25
CA ILE A 57 34.33 5.97 11.06
C ILE A 57 33.69 7.29 10.66
N GLU A 58 34.50 8.31 10.42
CA GLU A 58 34.06 9.56 9.82
C GLU A 58 34.87 9.79 8.53
N LEU A 59 34.17 9.81 7.40
CA LEU A 59 34.76 10.03 6.08
C LEU A 59 34.57 11.50 5.71
N THR A 60 35.66 12.23 5.48
CA THR A 60 35.58 13.62 5.01
C THR A 60 35.72 13.64 3.49
N LEU A 61 34.64 14.06 2.82
CA LEU A 61 34.60 14.25 1.38
C LEU A 61 35.40 15.50 0.97
N PRO A 62 35.83 15.63 -0.29
CA PRO A 62 36.64 16.78 -0.73
C PRO A 62 35.94 18.14 -0.68
N ASP A 63 34.61 18.18 -0.61
CA ASP A 63 33.83 19.41 -0.36
C ASP A 63 33.75 19.80 1.13
N GLY A 64 34.36 19.00 2.01
CA GLY A 64 34.39 19.21 3.46
C GLY A 64 33.26 18.51 4.22
N THR A 65 32.33 17.85 3.52
CA THR A 65 31.23 17.10 4.13
C THR A 65 31.77 15.92 4.94
N VAL A 66 31.28 15.74 6.17
CA VAL A 66 31.68 14.63 7.05
C VAL A 66 30.57 13.59 7.09
N PHE A 67 30.92 12.36 6.73
CA PHE A 67 30.02 11.23 6.65
C PHE A 67 30.30 10.25 7.81
N PRO A 68 29.39 10.15 8.80
CA PRO A 68 29.54 9.19 9.88
C PRO A 68 29.09 7.79 9.45
N ALA A 69 29.86 6.79 9.82
CA ALA A 69 29.57 5.39 9.56
C ALA A 69 30.07 4.49 10.69
N ASP A 70 29.39 3.38 10.89
CA ASP A 70 29.88 2.28 11.71
C ASP A 70 30.27 1.10 10.83
N GLY A 71 31.33 0.39 11.22
CA GLY A 71 31.79 -0.77 10.48
C GLY A 71 32.55 -1.78 11.31
N GLU A 72 32.87 -2.89 10.67
CA GLU A 72 33.63 -3.99 11.23
C GLU A 72 34.85 -4.30 10.36
N VAL A 73 36.02 -4.46 10.97
CA VAL A 73 37.21 -4.91 10.26
C VAL A 73 37.00 -6.34 9.78
N ILE A 74 37.05 -6.55 8.47
CA ILE A 74 36.86 -7.88 7.86
C ILE A 74 38.18 -8.55 7.46
N HIS A 75 39.24 -7.77 7.23
CA HIS A 75 40.59 -8.28 7.00
C HIS A 75 41.67 -7.20 7.23
N CYS A 76 42.91 -7.63 7.49
CA CYS A 76 44.07 -6.77 7.69
C CYS A 76 45.26 -7.21 6.81
N ILE A 77 45.97 -6.27 6.20
CA ILE A 77 47.18 -6.47 5.41
C ILE A 77 48.37 -5.86 6.17
N ALA A 78 49.20 -6.72 6.76
CA ALA A 78 50.36 -6.31 7.55
C ALA A 78 51.47 -5.66 6.68
N ALA A 79 52.25 -4.75 7.28
CA ALA A 79 53.26 -3.95 6.58
C ALA A 79 54.43 -4.75 5.99
N GLU A 80 54.71 -5.95 6.50
CA GLU A 80 55.73 -6.86 5.97
C GLU A 80 55.21 -7.59 4.72
N ARG A 81 53.97 -8.10 4.78
CA ARG A 81 53.28 -8.72 3.65
C ARG A 81 53.05 -7.73 2.50
N ALA A 82 52.63 -6.52 2.83
CA ALA A 82 52.47 -5.41 1.89
C ALA A 82 53.76 -5.13 1.09
N ARG A 83 54.92 -5.13 1.76
CA ARG A 83 56.24 -4.95 1.13
C ARG A 83 56.66 -6.12 0.23
N ALA A 84 56.30 -7.36 0.60
CA ALA A 84 56.60 -8.54 -0.20
C ALA A 84 55.71 -8.66 -1.44
N GLU A 85 54.44 -8.24 -1.33
CA GLU A 85 53.43 -8.37 -2.39
C GLU A 85 53.25 -7.09 -3.24
N GLY A 86 53.96 -6.00 -2.91
CA GLY A 86 53.87 -4.73 -3.63
C GLY A 86 52.53 -4.00 -3.48
N VAL A 87 51.78 -4.28 -2.41
CA VAL A 87 50.45 -3.71 -2.12
C VAL A 87 50.50 -2.79 -0.89
N ALA A 88 49.49 -1.95 -0.70
CA ALA A 88 49.43 -1.06 0.46
C ALA A 88 49.06 -1.80 1.76
N ALA A 89 49.74 -1.48 2.86
CA ALA A 89 49.37 -1.96 4.19
C ALA A 89 48.12 -1.23 4.70
N GLY A 90 47.21 -1.96 5.35
CA GLY A 90 45.94 -1.38 5.80
C GLY A 90 44.91 -2.40 6.24
N ILE A 91 43.70 -1.91 6.49
CA ILE A 91 42.56 -2.71 6.95
C ILE A 91 41.37 -2.54 6.00
N GLY A 92 40.69 -3.65 5.70
CA GLY A 92 39.42 -3.64 5.00
C GLY A 92 38.28 -3.64 6.00
N VAL A 93 37.36 -2.71 5.82
CA VAL A 93 36.23 -2.48 6.73
C VAL A 93 34.93 -2.65 5.97
N ARG A 94 33.97 -3.36 6.56
CA ARG A 94 32.61 -3.52 6.05
C ARG A 94 31.67 -2.62 6.86
N PHE A 95 30.80 -1.89 6.18
CA PHE A 95 29.83 -1.03 6.85
C PHE A 95 28.62 -1.80 7.40
N ASP A 96 27.97 -1.23 8.41
CA ASP A 96 26.69 -1.71 8.92
C ASP A 96 25.52 -1.40 7.98
N ALA A 97 24.60 -2.36 7.80
CA ALA A 97 23.42 -2.23 6.95
C ALA A 97 22.38 -1.19 7.44
N ARG A 98 22.55 -0.66 8.65
CA ARG A 98 21.64 0.33 9.28
C ARG A 98 21.73 1.73 8.65
N HIS A 99 22.72 1.94 7.78
CA HIS A 99 23.02 3.18 7.08
C HIS A 99 22.75 3.08 5.57
N ALA A 100 21.80 2.26 5.12
CA ALA A 100 21.64 1.93 3.70
C ALA A 100 21.46 3.17 2.78
N VAL A 101 20.78 4.22 3.25
CA VAL A 101 20.61 5.49 2.52
C VAL A 101 21.92 6.27 2.49
N ASP A 102 22.59 6.39 3.63
CA ASP A 102 23.86 7.11 3.77
C ASP A 102 24.95 6.42 2.89
N LEU A 103 25.03 5.09 2.90
CA LEU A 103 26.00 4.32 2.13
C LEU A 103 25.81 4.43 0.61
N TYR A 104 24.58 4.69 0.15
CA TYR A 104 24.29 4.98 -1.25
C TYR A 104 24.76 6.39 -1.67
N LEU A 105 24.63 7.38 -0.77
CA LEU A 105 25.18 8.72 -0.99
C LEU A 105 26.72 8.70 -1.06
N LEU A 106 27.34 7.92 -0.17
CA LEU A 106 28.79 7.68 -0.18
C LEU A 106 29.25 7.07 -1.51
N GLU A 107 28.54 6.05 -2.00
CA GLU A 107 28.83 5.39 -3.27
C GLU A 107 28.69 6.35 -4.46
N THR A 108 27.62 7.16 -4.46
CA THR A 108 27.35 8.15 -5.52
C THR A 108 28.43 9.24 -5.55
N ALA A 109 28.88 9.72 -4.38
CA ALA A 109 29.99 10.66 -4.28
C ALA A 109 31.31 10.05 -4.78
N ALA A 110 31.55 8.78 -4.49
CA ALA A 110 32.75 8.08 -4.94
C ALA A 110 32.74 7.84 -6.46
N ALA A 111 31.59 7.47 -7.03
CA ALA A 111 31.38 7.30 -8.46
C ALA A 111 31.58 8.58 -9.27
N GLY A 112 31.04 9.69 -8.77
CA GLY A 112 31.21 11.01 -9.40
C GLY A 112 32.66 11.47 -9.46
N GLN A 113 33.48 11.14 -8.45
CA GLN A 113 34.90 11.51 -8.44
C GLN A 113 35.81 10.58 -9.23
N ALA A 114 35.47 9.30 -9.33
CA ALA A 114 36.23 8.31 -10.10
C ALA A 114 36.07 8.46 -11.63
N GLY A 115 35.34 9.47 -12.11
CA GLY A 115 35.16 9.76 -13.54
C GLY A 115 34.19 8.82 -14.26
N GLY A 116 33.37 8.06 -13.53
CA GLY A 116 32.46 7.06 -14.06
C GLY A 116 31.00 7.37 -13.72
N LEU A 117 30.44 8.42 -14.35
CA LEU A 117 29.05 8.54 -14.83
C LEU A 117 28.76 10.03 -15.12
N ALA A 118 28.60 10.33 -16.40
CA ALA A 118 28.00 11.57 -16.86
C ALA A 118 26.48 11.49 -16.63
N HIS A 119 26.03 11.83 -15.43
CA HIS A 119 24.71 12.42 -15.21
C HIS A 119 24.77 13.30 -13.96
N ALA A 120 24.84 14.60 -14.22
CA ALA A 120 24.79 15.64 -13.21
C ALA A 120 23.38 15.72 -12.61
N TYR A 121 23.26 15.51 -11.30
CA TYR A 121 22.33 16.20 -10.41
C TYR A 121 22.90 16.11 -8.99
N ALA A 122 23.78 17.05 -8.64
CA ALA A 122 24.38 17.13 -7.32
C ALA A 122 23.41 17.85 -6.37
N PHE A 123 23.09 17.19 -5.26
CA PHE A 123 22.47 17.85 -4.13
C PHE A 123 23.09 17.40 -2.81
N ASP A 124 23.49 18.41 -2.03
CA ASP A 124 24.24 18.38 -0.78
C ASP A 124 23.28 18.19 0.43
N PRO A 125 23.50 17.24 1.37
CA PRO A 125 22.66 17.01 2.54
C PRO A 125 23.28 17.51 3.89
N LEU A 126 22.82 18.68 4.36
CA LEU A 126 22.59 19.10 5.76
C LEU A 126 23.81 19.32 6.68
N GLY A 127 24.27 20.57 6.75
CA GLY A 127 25.09 21.10 7.85
C GLY A 127 24.25 21.63 9.03
N PHE A 128 24.49 21.11 10.25
CA PHE A 128 24.04 21.70 11.51
C PHE A 128 25.25 21.98 12.41
N ALA A 129 25.50 23.26 12.75
CA ALA A 129 26.09 23.70 14.03
C ALA A 129 25.99 25.24 14.24
N THR A 130 25.12 25.63 15.20
CA THR A 130 25.16 26.72 16.22
C THR A 130 25.43 28.22 15.93
N LEU A 131 24.48 29.06 16.43
CA LEU A 131 24.55 30.43 17.01
C LEU A 131 24.98 31.58 16.04
N GLU A 132 24.38 32.78 15.94
CA GLU A 132 23.60 33.67 16.81
C GLU A 132 22.89 34.76 15.95
N ALA A 133 21.83 35.39 16.51
CA ALA A 133 21.22 36.73 16.24
C ALA A 133 21.28 37.36 14.81
N THR A 134 20.21 37.90 14.21
CA THR A 134 19.35 39.00 14.68
C THR A 134 18.19 39.21 13.70
N LEU A 135 17.00 39.58 14.19
CA LEU A 135 15.78 39.88 13.41
C LEU A 135 15.74 41.34 12.92
N ALA A 136 15.20 41.56 11.71
CA ALA A 136 14.45 42.77 11.33
C ALA A 136 13.44 42.45 10.20
N PRO A 137 12.26 43.11 10.14
CA PRO A 137 11.08 42.61 9.45
C PRO A 137 10.99 43.01 7.96
N VAL A 138 10.39 42.14 7.14
CA VAL A 138 9.88 42.46 5.80
C VAL A 138 8.39 42.79 5.89
N GLY A 139 7.98 43.85 5.21
CA GLY A 139 6.61 44.37 5.17
C GLY A 139 5.61 43.45 4.46
N GLN A 140 4.34 43.67 4.79
CA GLN A 140 3.17 42.92 4.35
C GLN A 140 2.75 43.15 2.88
N PRO A 141 1.90 42.25 2.32
CA PRO A 141 1.79 41.98 0.89
C PRO A 141 0.66 42.74 0.18
N GLY A 142 0.79 42.87 -1.14
CA GLY A 142 -0.29 43.29 -2.03
C GLY A 142 -1.14 42.11 -2.48
N GLU A 143 -2.45 42.25 -2.29
CA GLU A 143 -3.52 41.34 -2.70
C GLU A 143 -3.61 41.17 -4.22
N THR A 144 -3.89 39.95 -4.70
CA THR A 144 -4.71 39.73 -5.90
C THR A 144 -5.43 38.37 -5.85
N ALA A 145 -6.76 38.46 -5.77
CA ALA A 145 -7.87 37.64 -6.26
C ALA A 145 -7.66 36.15 -6.63
N GLU A 146 -8.49 35.29 -6.00
CA GLU A 146 -8.78 33.90 -6.38
C GLU A 146 -9.88 33.81 -7.46
N PRO A 147 -9.93 32.73 -8.28
CA PRO A 147 -11.10 32.39 -9.06
C PRO A 147 -11.89 31.17 -8.50
N GLU A 148 -13.21 31.30 -8.55
CA GLU A 148 -14.23 30.31 -8.17
C GLU A 148 -14.28 29.10 -9.11
N TRP A 149 -14.52 27.90 -8.56
CA TRP A 149 -14.80 26.67 -9.30
C TRP A 149 -16.25 26.24 -9.08
N THR A 150 -17.01 26.02 -10.16
CA THR A 150 -18.37 25.44 -10.13
C THR A 150 -18.35 23.98 -10.58
N THR A 151 -18.79 23.06 -9.72
CA THR A 151 -18.96 21.63 -9.97
C THR A 151 -20.34 21.31 -10.58
N ALA A 152 -20.37 20.47 -11.61
CA ALA A 152 -21.59 19.86 -12.14
C ALA A 152 -21.47 18.34 -11.99
N HIS A 153 -22.27 17.74 -11.11
CA HIS A 153 -22.33 16.29 -10.90
C HIS A 153 -23.47 15.69 -11.74
N HIS A 154 -23.14 14.77 -12.64
CA HIS A 154 -24.11 13.92 -13.32
C HIS A 154 -24.19 12.57 -12.60
N LEU A 155 -25.31 12.30 -11.92
CA LEU A 155 -25.63 11.02 -11.31
C LEU A 155 -26.12 10.04 -12.38
N ILE A 156 -25.53 8.84 -12.42
CA ILE A 156 -25.95 7.72 -13.28
C ILE A 156 -26.59 6.67 -12.37
N GLU A 157 -27.82 6.25 -12.65
CA GLU A 157 -28.53 5.19 -11.93
C GLU A 157 -27.99 3.79 -12.33
N PRO A 158 -27.64 2.90 -11.37
CA PRO A 158 -27.28 1.52 -11.67
C PRO A 158 -28.49 0.57 -11.61
N PRO A 159 -28.46 -0.57 -12.33
CA PRO A 159 -29.54 -1.56 -12.29
C PRO A 159 -29.52 -2.40 -11.01
N ALA A 160 -30.70 -2.85 -10.56
CA ALA A 160 -30.89 -3.67 -9.37
C ALA A 160 -30.24 -5.07 -9.50
N THR A 161 -29.28 -5.39 -8.62
CA THR A 161 -28.68 -6.71 -8.50
C THR A 161 -29.32 -7.46 -7.32
N THR A 162 -30.31 -8.33 -7.59
CA THR A 162 -30.83 -9.29 -6.60
C THR A 162 -29.92 -10.50 -6.54
N VAL A 163 -29.23 -10.72 -5.41
CA VAL A 163 -28.53 -11.99 -5.14
C VAL A 163 -29.56 -12.98 -4.58
N GLY A 164 -30.21 -13.73 -5.48
CA GLY A 164 -31.11 -14.82 -5.10
C GLY A 164 -30.32 -16.06 -4.70
N LEU A 165 -30.32 -16.41 -3.42
CA LEU A 165 -29.79 -17.66 -2.91
C LEU A 165 -30.97 -18.54 -2.51
N ASP A 166 -31.35 -19.49 -3.35
CA ASP A 166 -32.32 -20.50 -2.96
C ASP A 166 -31.70 -21.55 -2.02
N ASP A 167 -32.55 -21.94 -1.08
CA ASP A 167 -32.43 -22.63 0.21
C ASP A 167 -31.16 -23.44 0.56
N SER A 168 -30.75 -23.25 1.83
CA SER A 168 -30.01 -24.17 2.73
C SER A 168 -28.53 -23.88 3.10
N PRO A 169 -27.64 -23.30 2.28
CA PRO A 169 -26.22 -23.24 2.67
C PRO A 169 -25.89 -22.13 3.70
N LEU A 170 -26.68 -21.06 3.80
CA LEU A 170 -26.40 -19.94 4.72
C LEU A 170 -26.73 -20.30 6.17
N ALA A 171 -27.79 -21.08 6.38
CA ALA A 171 -28.14 -21.67 7.68
C ALA A 171 -27.07 -22.69 8.16
N ALA A 172 -26.45 -23.43 7.23
CA ALA A 172 -25.38 -24.37 7.56
C ALA A 172 -24.09 -23.66 8.02
N VAL A 173 -23.76 -22.51 7.42
CA VAL A 173 -22.63 -21.65 7.84
C VAL A 173 -22.97 -20.88 9.13
N ALA A 174 -24.20 -20.42 9.29
CA ALA A 174 -24.70 -19.76 10.50
C ALA A 174 -24.66 -20.67 11.74
N ALA A 175 -24.93 -21.97 11.57
CA ALA A 175 -24.89 -22.96 12.66
C ALA A 175 -23.47 -23.31 13.13
N SER A 176 -22.43 -22.83 12.43
CA SER A 176 -21.06 -23.30 12.57
C SER A 176 -20.06 -22.14 12.74
N VAL A 177 -20.41 -21.07 13.46
CA VAL A 177 -19.41 -20.06 13.88
C VAL A 177 -19.67 -19.57 15.31
N PRO A 178 -18.86 -20.01 16.29
CA PRO A 178 -18.33 -19.02 17.23
C PRO A 178 -16.82 -19.12 17.56
N GLU A 179 -16.32 -17.95 17.96
CA GLU A 179 -15.05 -17.58 18.60
C GLU A 179 -13.73 -17.68 17.84
N LEU A 180 -12.94 -16.59 17.99
CA LEU A 180 -11.60 -16.36 17.47
C LEU A 180 -10.54 -17.28 18.12
N ALA A 181 -9.48 -17.52 17.34
CA ALA A 181 -8.24 -18.27 17.61
C ALA A 181 -8.29 -19.78 17.32
N ALA A 182 -7.92 -20.15 16.09
CA ALA A 182 -7.67 -21.52 15.68
C ALA A 182 -6.40 -22.08 16.35
N SER A 183 -6.47 -23.32 16.84
CA SER A 183 -5.30 -24.03 17.35
C SER A 183 -4.52 -24.68 16.20
N ALA A 184 -3.21 -24.90 16.38
CA ALA A 184 -2.35 -25.58 15.39
C ALA A 184 -2.86 -26.98 14.96
N SER A 185 -3.72 -27.62 15.77
CA SER A 185 -4.36 -28.90 15.44
C SER A 185 -5.56 -28.81 14.51
N GLU A 186 -6.25 -27.67 14.42
CA GLU A 186 -7.43 -27.49 13.55
C GLU A 186 -7.02 -27.28 12.08
N LEU A 187 -5.86 -26.66 11.84
CA LEU A 187 -5.23 -26.53 10.51
C LEU A 187 -4.92 -27.89 9.86
N ALA A 188 -4.76 -28.96 10.64
CA ALA A 188 -4.50 -30.30 10.11
C ALA A 188 -5.74 -30.98 9.49
N VAL A 189 -6.96 -30.57 9.87
CA VAL A 189 -8.23 -31.14 9.38
C VAL A 189 -8.63 -30.53 8.02
N ALA A 190 -8.20 -29.29 7.73
CA ALA A 190 -8.45 -28.61 6.45
C ALA A 190 -7.74 -29.26 5.24
N LYS A 191 -6.85 -30.24 5.46
CA LYS A 191 -6.16 -30.98 4.40
C LYS A 191 -7.06 -31.89 3.55
N ALA A 192 -8.35 -32.03 3.89
CA ALA A 192 -9.24 -33.00 3.26
C ALA A 192 -10.31 -32.41 2.32
N GLU A 193 -10.46 -31.08 2.20
CA GLU A 193 -11.46 -30.47 1.32
C GLU A 193 -10.90 -29.31 0.49
N PRO A 194 -11.37 -29.14 -0.77
CA PRO A 194 -11.16 -27.92 -1.52
C PRO A 194 -11.59 -26.71 -0.68
N CYS A 195 -10.77 -25.66 -0.68
CA CYS A 195 -11.04 -24.42 0.03
C CYS A 195 -11.19 -23.27 -0.96
N VAL A 196 -12.01 -22.28 -0.63
CA VAL A 196 -12.15 -21.03 -1.38
C VAL A 196 -11.63 -19.91 -0.51
N PHE A 197 -10.71 -19.12 -1.05
CA PHE A 197 -10.15 -17.96 -0.36
C PHE A 197 -10.91 -16.70 -0.76
N GLY A 198 -11.18 -15.82 0.20
CA GLY A 198 -11.62 -14.46 -0.09
C GLY A 198 -10.41 -13.56 -0.25
N ILE A 199 -10.39 -12.72 -1.29
CA ILE A 199 -9.36 -11.70 -1.48
C ILE A 199 -10.04 -10.35 -1.66
N ASP A 200 -9.70 -9.43 -0.75
CA ASP A 200 -9.94 -8.00 -0.92
C ASP A 200 -8.71 -7.38 -1.58
N PHE A 201 -8.85 -7.00 -2.85
CA PHE A 201 -7.84 -6.23 -3.57
C PHE A 201 -8.14 -4.73 -3.42
N GLY A 202 -7.72 -4.11 -2.33
CA GLY A 202 -7.99 -2.70 -2.05
C GLY A 202 -6.99 -1.72 -2.69
N THR A 203 -7.35 -0.43 -2.74
CA THR A 203 -6.50 0.63 -3.32
C THR A 203 -5.18 0.81 -2.57
N THR A 204 -5.23 0.84 -1.24
CA THR A 204 -4.06 1.07 -0.37
C THR A 204 -3.52 -0.22 0.22
N TYR A 205 -4.42 -1.08 0.68
CA TYR A 205 -4.10 -2.37 1.30
C TYR A 205 -4.98 -3.45 0.70
N SER A 206 -4.43 -4.64 0.57
CA SER A 206 -5.13 -5.86 0.21
C SER A 206 -5.04 -6.88 1.34
N SER A 207 -5.98 -7.82 1.38
CA SER A 207 -6.00 -8.89 2.37
C SER A 207 -6.52 -10.19 1.76
N ILE A 208 -6.22 -11.30 2.43
CA ILE A 208 -6.69 -12.63 2.06
C ILE A 208 -7.19 -13.35 3.31
N ALA A 209 -8.34 -14.01 3.18
CA ALA A 209 -8.96 -14.78 4.26
C ALA A 209 -9.52 -16.10 3.75
N VAL A 210 -9.81 -16.99 4.69
CA VAL A 210 -10.28 -18.34 4.39
C VAL A 210 -11.18 -18.85 5.50
N VAL A 211 -12.15 -19.70 5.16
CA VAL A 211 -12.97 -20.40 6.16
C VAL A 211 -12.36 -21.77 6.44
N LEU A 212 -11.87 -21.98 7.65
CA LEU A 212 -11.32 -23.25 8.13
C LEU A 212 -12.27 -23.85 9.18
N GLY A 213 -12.94 -24.94 8.80
CA GLY A 213 -13.98 -25.54 9.63
C GLY A 213 -15.11 -24.54 9.89
N GLU A 214 -15.19 -24.09 11.13
CA GLU A 214 -16.23 -23.21 11.68
C GLU A 214 -15.74 -21.74 11.85
N ARG A 215 -14.57 -21.41 11.33
CA ARG A 215 -13.91 -20.13 11.63
C ARG A 215 -13.43 -19.44 10.37
N VAL A 216 -13.68 -18.14 10.29
CA VAL A 216 -13.05 -17.27 9.29
C VAL A 216 -11.71 -16.82 9.83
N VAL A 217 -10.65 -17.02 9.05
CA VAL A 217 -9.29 -16.65 9.39
C VAL A 217 -8.76 -15.67 8.35
N VAL A 218 -8.49 -14.44 8.77
CA VAL A 218 -7.72 -13.48 7.98
C VAL A 218 -6.25 -13.88 8.10
N LEU A 219 -5.58 -14.07 6.96
CA LEU A 219 -4.26 -14.67 6.94
C LEU A 219 -3.17 -13.61 7.12
N GLU A 220 -2.18 -13.96 7.92
CA GLU A 220 -1.02 -13.12 8.22
C GLU A 220 0.15 -13.44 7.28
N ASP A 221 0.91 -12.42 6.94
CA ASP A 221 2.22 -12.59 6.30
C ASP A 221 3.28 -13.11 7.31
N ALA A 222 4.53 -13.24 6.85
CA ALA A 222 5.62 -13.74 7.67
C ALA A 222 5.96 -12.85 8.89
N ASP A 223 5.53 -11.59 8.86
CA ASP A 223 5.79 -10.60 9.90
C ASP A 223 4.54 -10.37 10.79
N GLY A 224 3.48 -11.17 10.61
CA GLY A 224 2.25 -11.11 11.38
C GLY A 224 1.25 -10.05 10.88
N ASN A 225 1.45 -9.48 9.69
CA ASN A 225 0.53 -8.47 9.15
C ASN A 225 -0.64 -9.14 8.42
N THR A 226 -1.87 -8.78 8.77
CA THR A 226 -3.09 -9.20 8.05
C THR A 226 -3.38 -8.33 6.83
N LEU A 227 -2.67 -7.20 6.67
CA LEU A 227 -2.82 -6.25 5.56
C LEU A 227 -1.52 -6.20 4.77
N THR A 228 -1.64 -6.32 3.45
CA THR A 228 -0.53 -6.19 2.50
C THR A 228 -0.68 -4.88 1.72
N PRO A 229 0.28 -3.95 1.75
CA PRO A 229 0.20 -2.75 0.91
C PRO A 229 0.00 -3.11 -0.57
N SER A 230 -0.95 -2.47 -1.23
CA SER A 230 -1.20 -2.62 -2.67
C SER A 230 -0.16 -1.81 -3.48
N VAL A 231 1.11 -2.10 -3.22
CA VAL A 231 2.26 -1.38 -3.77
C VAL A 231 3.19 -2.35 -4.46
N VAL A 232 3.65 -2.00 -5.66
CA VAL A 232 4.61 -2.78 -6.45
C VAL A 232 5.79 -1.89 -6.81
N CYS A 233 7.01 -2.34 -6.57
CA CYS A 233 8.22 -1.66 -7.02
C CYS A 233 8.98 -2.56 -7.99
N TYR A 234 9.32 -2.03 -9.15
CA TYR A 234 10.17 -2.70 -10.13
C TYR A 234 11.63 -2.23 -9.97
N PRO A 235 12.50 -3.02 -9.33
CA PRO A 235 13.93 -2.71 -9.32
C PRO A 235 14.51 -2.87 -10.73
N GLU A 236 15.66 -2.24 -10.98
CA GLU A 236 16.41 -2.41 -12.25
C GLU A 236 16.88 -3.86 -12.43
N GLU A 237 17.24 -4.51 -11.33
CA GLU A 237 17.64 -5.92 -11.30
C GLU A 237 16.83 -6.70 -10.26
N GLY A 238 16.45 -7.94 -10.63
CA GLY A 238 15.73 -8.86 -9.75
C GLY A 238 14.21 -8.85 -9.96
N PRO A 239 13.48 -9.64 -9.16
CA PRO A 239 12.03 -9.73 -9.28
C PRO A 239 11.34 -8.47 -8.74
N PRO A 240 10.08 -8.22 -9.13
CA PRO A 240 9.26 -7.17 -8.53
C PRO A 240 9.17 -7.33 -7.01
N LEU A 241 9.25 -6.21 -6.30
CA LEU A 241 8.94 -6.14 -4.88
C LEU A 241 7.45 -5.82 -4.73
N VAL A 242 6.77 -6.45 -3.77
CA VAL A 242 5.33 -6.27 -3.53
C VAL A 242 5.05 -6.13 -2.04
N GLY A 243 4.12 -5.28 -1.65
CA GLY A 243 3.73 -5.10 -0.25
C GLY A 243 4.66 -4.16 0.52
N TRP A 244 4.98 -4.51 1.76
CA TRP A 244 5.84 -3.69 2.63
C TRP A 244 7.22 -3.38 2.01
N PRO A 245 7.95 -4.35 1.42
CA PRO A 245 9.24 -4.05 0.76
C PRO A 245 9.13 -3.05 -0.39
N ALA A 246 8.00 -3.04 -1.12
CA ALA A 246 7.75 -2.07 -2.18
C ALA A 246 7.37 -0.70 -1.61
N ARG A 247 6.54 -0.67 -0.55
CA ARG A 247 6.11 0.55 0.13
C ARG A 247 7.29 1.36 0.67
N GLU A 248 8.35 0.69 1.16
CA GLU A 248 9.59 1.35 1.60
C GLU A 248 10.35 2.06 0.46
N ARG A 249 10.06 1.73 -0.80
CA ARG A 249 10.71 2.31 -1.98
C ARG A 249 10.01 3.54 -2.54
N ILE A 250 8.77 3.84 -2.14
CA ILE A 250 7.98 4.98 -2.68
C ILE A 250 8.78 6.29 -2.64
N ALA A 251 9.46 6.56 -1.52
CA ALA A 251 10.19 7.81 -1.33
C ALA A 251 11.51 7.89 -2.12
N THR A 252 12.08 6.77 -2.55
CA THR A 252 13.42 6.69 -3.18
C THR A 252 13.37 6.29 -4.65
N HIS A 253 12.34 5.55 -5.07
CA HIS A 253 12.14 5.06 -6.44
C HIS A 253 10.71 5.38 -6.93
N PRO A 254 10.29 6.66 -6.88
CA PRO A 254 8.90 7.05 -7.13
C PRO A 254 8.44 6.80 -8.57
N THR A 255 9.36 6.77 -9.54
CA THR A 255 9.03 6.51 -10.96
C THR A 255 8.82 5.03 -11.27
N THR A 256 9.22 4.13 -10.37
CA THR A 256 9.14 2.67 -10.56
C THR A 256 8.47 1.96 -9.39
N THR A 257 7.92 2.72 -8.44
CA THR A 257 7.09 2.25 -7.34
C THR A 257 5.67 2.73 -7.54
N LEU A 258 4.74 1.81 -7.69
CA LEU A 258 3.36 2.05 -8.05
C LEU A 258 2.47 1.77 -6.83
N SER A 259 1.73 2.79 -6.40
CA SER A 259 0.68 2.73 -5.38
C SER A 259 -0.65 3.17 -5.97
N SER A 260 -1.74 2.91 -5.25
CA SER A 260 -3.12 3.26 -5.67
C SER A 260 -3.48 2.73 -7.07
N ILE A 261 -2.85 1.62 -7.49
CA ILE A 261 -2.99 1.06 -8.84
C ILE A 261 -4.44 0.69 -9.17
N LYS A 262 -5.24 0.33 -8.15
CA LYS A 262 -6.67 0.03 -8.30
C LYS A 262 -7.43 1.19 -8.96
N ARG A 263 -7.04 2.45 -8.74
CA ARG A 263 -7.64 3.62 -9.41
C ARG A 263 -7.39 3.61 -10.93
N LEU A 264 -6.34 2.96 -11.42
CA LEU A 264 -5.99 2.88 -12.86
C LEU A 264 -6.43 1.59 -13.54
N VAL A 265 -6.63 0.51 -12.77
CA VAL A 265 -7.00 -0.82 -13.31
C VAL A 265 -8.32 -0.73 -14.08
N GLY A 266 -8.33 -1.24 -15.31
CA GLY A 266 -9.51 -1.23 -16.18
C GLY A 266 -9.93 0.14 -16.72
N ARG A 267 -9.17 1.20 -16.46
CA ARG A 267 -9.38 2.52 -17.07
C ARG A 267 -8.55 2.69 -18.32
N ARG A 268 -9.08 3.49 -19.24
CA ARG A 268 -8.36 3.91 -20.44
C ARG A 268 -7.37 5.01 -20.10
N TYR A 269 -6.27 5.07 -20.83
CA TYR A 269 -5.23 6.10 -20.63
C TYR A 269 -5.78 7.52 -20.82
N ASP A 270 -6.74 7.68 -21.72
CA ASP A 270 -7.41 8.93 -22.08
C ASP A 270 -8.68 9.24 -21.25
N ASP A 271 -8.95 8.47 -20.19
CA ASP A 271 -10.05 8.75 -19.26
C ASP A 271 -9.82 10.13 -18.61
N PRO A 272 -10.73 11.11 -18.77
CA PRO A 272 -10.59 12.45 -18.19
C PRO A 272 -10.38 12.44 -16.68
N ALA A 273 -10.90 11.42 -15.99
CA ALA A 273 -10.72 11.28 -14.56
C ALA A 273 -9.26 11.01 -14.15
N LEU A 274 -8.42 10.54 -15.08
CA LEU A 274 -6.97 10.35 -14.86
C LEU A 274 -6.14 11.61 -15.07
N GLU A 275 -6.69 12.71 -15.58
CA GLU A 275 -5.93 13.92 -15.91
C GLU A 275 -5.16 14.48 -14.70
N ALA A 276 -5.86 14.63 -13.57
CA ALA A 276 -5.26 15.09 -12.31
C ALA A 276 -4.21 14.10 -11.76
N PHE A 277 -4.43 12.80 -11.96
CA PHE A 277 -3.47 11.77 -11.59
C PHE A 277 -2.18 11.91 -12.40
N TRP A 278 -2.27 11.99 -13.74
CA TRP A 278 -1.09 12.11 -14.59
C TRP A 278 -0.33 13.42 -14.39
N ALA A 279 -1.03 14.52 -14.10
CA ALA A 279 -0.39 15.80 -13.83
C ALA A 279 0.49 15.78 -12.58
N SER A 280 0.10 15.01 -11.56
CA SER A 280 0.76 14.98 -10.25
C SER A 280 1.64 13.76 -9.99
N SER A 281 1.56 12.75 -10.88
CA SER A 281 2.28 11.49 -10.73
C SER A 281 3.69 11.53 -11.34
N PRO A 282 4.70 10.94 -10.68
CA PRO A 282 6.03 10.72 -11.25
C PRO A 282 6.04 9.58 -12.27
N LEU A 283 4.96 8.79 -12.33
CA LEU A 283 4.83 7.68 -13.26
C LEU A 283 4.63 8.22 -14.67
N ARG A 284 5.22 7.52 -15.64
CA ARG A 284 5.00 7.78 -17.06
C ARG A 284 4.03 6.73 -17.57
N GLY A 285 3.02 7.19 -18.32
CA GLY A 285 2.03 6.31 -18.93
C GLY A 285 1.92 6.52 -20.43
N SER A 286 1.25 5.59 -21.08
CA SER A 286 0.92 5.64 -22.50
C SER A 286 -0.35 4.85 -22.79
N ALA A 287 -0.99 5.15 -23.92
CA ALA A 287 -2.12 4.36 -24.41
C ALA A 287 -1.62 3.09 -25.10
N GLY A 288 -2.13 1.95 -24.66
CA GLY A 288 -1.96 0.65 -25.28
C GLY A 288 -3.01 0.35 -26.35
N VAL A 289 -3.13 -0.94 -26.69
CA VAL A 289 -4.17 -1.43 -27.60
C VAL A 289 -5.54 -1.11 -27.01
N GLU A 290 -6.46 -0.63 -27.85
CA GLU A 290 -7.80 -0.20 -27.44
C GLU A 290 -7.81 0.87 -26.33
N GLY A 291 -6.71 1.62 -26.14
CA GLY A 291 -6.61 2.67 -25.13
C GLY A 291 -6.33 2.17 -23.70
N GLU A 292 -5.92 0.91 -23.53
CA GLU A 292 -5.47 0.39 -22.23
C GLU A 292 -4.42 1.31 -21.58
N THR A 293 -4.49 1.50 -20.27
CA THR A 293 -3.45 2.24 -19.54
C THR A 293 -2.20 1.39 -19.39
N LEU A 294 -1.11 1.81 -20.04
CA LEU A 294 0.22 1.24 -19.89
C LEU A 294 1.11 2.19 -19.08
N LEU A 295 1.97 1.62 -18.25
CA LEU A 295 2.95 2.30 -17.42
C LEU A 295 4.35 2.01 -17.99
N ASP A 296 5.20 3.03 -18.04
CA ASP A 296 6.57 2.89 -18.52
C ASP A 296 7.52 2.61 -17.36
N ILE A 297 8.08 1.40 -17.34
CA ILE A 297 9.06 0.94 -16.36
C ILE A 297 10.37 0.67 -17.10
N TYR A 298 11.34 1.57 -16.95
CA TYR A 298 12.65 1.50 -17.64
C TYR A 298 12.55 1.37 -19.18
N GLY A 299 11.60 2.06 -19.80
CA GLY A 299 11.34 1.99 -21.24
C GLY A 299 10.49 0.80 -21.66
N GLN A 300 10.05 -0.04 -20.72
CA GLN A 300 9.20 -1.20 -20.99
C GLN A 300 7.74 -0.91 -20.58
N PRO A 301 6.78 -1.03 -21.50
CA PRO A 301 5.38 -0.86 -21.18
C PRO A 301 4.86 -2.05 -20.36
N ILE A 302 4.23 -1.77 -19.23
CA ILE A 302 3.52 -2.75 -18.40
C ILE A 302 2.07 -2.30 -18.18
N SER A 303 1.10 -3.21 -18.31
CA SER A 303 -0.29 -2.83 -18.07
C SER A 303 -0.63 -2.75 -16.59
N THR A 304 -1.64 -1.93 -16.25
CA THR A 304 -2.16 -1.84 -14.87
C THR A 304 -2.71 -3.17 -14.37
N THR A 305 -3.26 -3.99 -15.28
CA THR A 305 -3.70 -5.37 -15.01
C THR A 305 -2.53 -6.28 -14.61
N GLN A 306 -1.38 -6.17 -15.28
CA GLN A 306 -0.18 -6.94 -14.90
C GLN A 306 0.32 -6.51 -13.51
N VAL A 307 0.34 -5.21 -13.23
CA VAL A 307 0.75 -4.69 -11.91
C VAL A 307 -0.18 -5.20 -10.81
N ALA A 308 -1.50 -5.21 -11.04
CA ALA A 308 -2.46 -5.80 -10.10
C ALA A 308 -2.23 -7.31 -9.88
N SER A 309 -1.80 -8.04 -10.92
CA SER A 309 -1.49 -9.47 -10.80
C SER A 309 -0.31 -9.75 -9.86
N GLU A 310 0.65 -8.84 -9.73
CA GLU A 310 1.76 -8.96 -8.77
C GLU A 310 1.26 -8.94 -7.33
N VAL A 311 0.29 -8.06 -7.03
CA VAL A 311 -0.35 -7.99 -5.70
C VAL A 311 -1.13 -9.27 -5.41
N LEU A 312 -1.93 -9.74 -6.37
CA LEU A 312 -2.72 -10.97 -6.21
C LEU A 312 -1.82 -12.21 -6.07
N ARG A 313 -0.70 -12.27 -6.79
CA ARG A 313 0.30 -13.34 -6.64
C ARG A 313 0.92 -13.31 -5.25
N ARG A 314 1.22 -12.13 -4.72
CA ARG A 314 1.72 -12.00 -3.34
C ARG A 314 0.71 -12.48 -2.30
N LEU A 315 -0.57 -12.17 -2.46
CA LEU A 315 -1.64 -12.65 -1.56
C LEU A 315 -1.80 -14.16 -1.64
N ARG A 316 -1.72 -14.73 -2.85
CA ARG A 316 -1.70 -16.18 -3.07
C ARG A 316 -0.55 -16.83 -2.29
N GLU A 317 0.68 -16.32 -2.42
CA GLU A 317 1.85 -16.83 -1.69
C GLU A 317 1.66 -16.76 -0.16
N ILE A 318 1.07 -15.67 0.34
CA ILE A 318 0.74 -15.52 1.76
C ILE A 318 -0.24 -16.62 2.17
N GLY A 319 -1.31 -16.82 1.40
CA GLY A 319 -2.31 -17.85 1.68
C GLY A 319 -1.73 -19.26 1.67
N GLU A 320 -0.91 -19.58 0.66
CA GLU A 320 -0.23 -20.87 0.53
C GLU A 320 0.73 -21.13 1.70
N ARG A 321 1.50 -20.11 2.11
CA ARG A 321 2.41 -20.21 3.25
C ARG A 321 1.69 -20.36 4.58
N ALA A 322 0.65 -19.55 4.82
CA ALA A 322 -0.07 -19.52 6.09
C ALA A 322 -0.88 -20.81 6.32
N THR A 323 -1.45 -21.39 5.26
CA THR A 323 -2.31 -22.58 5.37
C THR A 323 -1.60 -23.88 5.05
N GLY A 324 -0.51 -23.85 4.26
CA GLY A 324 0.11 -25.03 3.67
C GLY A 324 -0.75 -25.71 2.59
N LEU A 325 -1.79 -25.03 2.10
CA LEU A 325 -2.71 -25.50 1.07
C LEU A 325 -2.49 -24.70 -0.22
N PRO A 326 -2.72 -25.30 -1.41
CA PRO A 326 -2.71 -24.54 -2.66
C PRO A 326 -3.88 -23.54 -2.69
N VAL A 327 -3.59 -22.29 -3.05
CA VAL A 327 -4.60 -21.24 -3.23
C VAL A 327 -4.98 -21.20 -4.70
N GLU A 328 -5.96 -22.01 -5.09
CA GLU A 328 -6.40 -22.14 -6.49
C GLU A 328 -7.69 -21.37 -6.77
N ARG A 329 -8.69 -21.48 -5.89
CA ARG A 329 -10.02 -20.88 -6.11
C ARG A 329 -10.26 -19.72 -5.16
N VAL A 330 -10.69 -18.60 -5.73
CA VAL A 330 -10.89 -17.36 -4.98
C VAL A 330 -12.24 -16.72 -5.28
N LEU A 331 -12.78 -16.04 -4.28
CA LEU A 331 -13.77 -14.99 -4.46
C LEU A 331 -13.06 -13.64 -4.35
N LEU A 332 -13.38 -12.72 -5.26
CA LEU A 332 -12.88 -11.35 -5.23
C LEU A 332 -14.02 -10.39 -4.94
N SER A 333 -13.67 -9.23 -4.41
CA SER A 333 -14.55 -8.07 -4.32
C SER A 333 -14.05 -6.92 -5.22
N ALA A 334 -14.98 -6.08 -5.66
CA ALA A 334 -14.68 -4.88 -6.46
C ALA A 334 -15.62 -3.72 -6.12
N PRO A 335 -15.23 -2.46 -6.43
CA PRO A 335 -16.07 -1.30 -6.16
C PRO A 335 -17.38 -1.33 -6.97
N LEU A 336 -18.36 -0.54 -6.53
CA LEU A 336 -19.65 -0.43 -7.20
C LEU A 336 -19.50 0.15 -8.63
N GLY A 337 -20.32 -0.32 -9.58
CA GLY A 337 -20.51 0.37 -10.86
C GLY A 337 -19.34 0.35 -11.87
N ALA A 338 -18.40 -0.59 -11.76
CA ALA A 338 -17.18 -0.61 -12.59
C ALA A 338 -16.97 -1.89 -13.43
N PRO A 339 -17.74 -2.13 -14.53
CA PRO A 339 -17.63 -3.36 -15.32
C PRO A 339 -16.24 -3.60 -15.93
N ALA A 340 -15.60 -2.57 -16.49
CA ALA A 340 -14.27 -2.68 -17.08
C ALA A 340 -13.20 -2.97 -16.02
N GLN A 341 -13.30 -2.33 -14.85
CA GLN A 341 -12.41 -2.57 -13.71
C GLN A 341 -12.58 -4.00 -13.17
N ARG A 342 -13.82 -4.51 -13.05
CA ARG A 342 -14.09 -5.89 -12.64
C ARG A 342 -13.47 -6.90 -13.58
N ALA A 343 -13.66 -6.73 -14.89
CA ALA A 343 -13.04 -7.58 -15.90
C ALA A 343 -11.51 -7.55 -15.80
N ALA A 344 -10.92 -6.37 -15.56
CA ALA A 344 -9.48 -6.22 -15.40
C ALA A 344 -8.96 -6.88 -14.10
N ILE A 345 -9.67 -6.74 -12.97
CA ILE A 345 -9.33 -7.42 -11.70
C ILE A 345 -9.40 -8.94 -11.86
N GLN A 346 -10.46 -9.45 -12.51
CA GLN A 346 -10.59 -10.88 -12.81
C GLN A 346 -9.42 -11.38 -13.67
N ARG A 347 -9.07 -10.64 -14.73
CA ARG A 347 -7.92 -10.98 -15.58
C ARG A 347 -6.59 -10.93 -14.82
N ALA A 348 -6.43 -9.97 -13.90
CA ALA A 348 -5.25 -9.90 -13.03
C ALA A 348 -5.13 -11.14 -12.14
N ALA A 349 -6.25 -11.66 -11.62
CA ALA A 349 -6.28 -12.88 -10.83
C ALA A 349 -5.92 -14.11 -11.67
N GLU A 350 -6.44 -14.22 -12.90
CA GLU A 350 -6.06 -15.28 -13.83
C GLU A 350 -4.56 -15.26 -14.14
N LEU A 351 -3.96 -14.06 -14.33
CA LEU A 351 -2.50 -13.89 -14.49
C LEU A 351 -1.69 -14.26 -13.22
N ALA A 352 -2.31 -14.17 -12.04
CA ALA A 352 -1.73 -14.66 -10.78
C ALA A 352 -1.91 -16.18 -10.59
N GLY A 353 -2.57 -16.87 -11.54
CA GLY A 353 -2.85 -18.30 -11.47
C GLY A 353 -3.99 -18.64 -10.50
N LEU A 354 -4.93 -17.72 -10.32
CA LEU A 354 -6.12 -17.89 -9.48
C LEU A 354 -7.35 -18.14 -10.37
N GLN A 355 -8.16 -19.13 -10.00
CA GLN A 355 -9.48 -19.37 -10.55
C GLN A 355 -10.51 -18.55 -9.79
N VAL A 356 -11.07 -17.53 -10.45
CA VAL A 356 -12.09 -16.66 -9.86
C VAL A 356 -13.45 -17.34 -9.92
N LEU A 357 -14.05 -17.61 -8.76
CA LEU A 357 -15.42 -18.16 -8.67
C LEU A 357 -16.49 -17.10 -8.92
N GLY A 358 -16.19 -15.86 -8.56
CA GLY A 358 -17.06 -14.71 -8.73
C GLY A 358 -16.40 -13.43 -8.24
N VAL A 359 -16.92 -12.31 -8.72
CA VAL A 359 -16.57 -10.97 -8.24
C VAL A 359 -17.83 -10.34 -7.66
N VAL A 360 -17.81 -10.02 -6.37
CA VAL A 360 -18.94 -9.36 -5.69
C VAL A 360 -18.65 -7.89 -5.43
N ASP A 361 -19.70 -7.16 -5.10
CA ASP A 361 -19.56 -5.77 -4.67
C ASP A 361 -18.95 -5.77 -3.26
N GLU A 362 -17.91 -4.95 -3.05
CA GLU A 362 -17.30 -4.69 -1.74
C GLU A 362 -18.32 -4.46 -0.61
N PRO A 363 -19.35 -3.60 -0.79
CA PRO A 363 -20.33 -3.40 0.27
C PRO A 363 -21.21 -4.64 0.54
N VAL A 364 -21.43 -5.50 -0.46
CA VAL A 364 -22.16 -6.76 -0.27
C VAL A 364 -21.30 -7.77 0.50
N ALA A 365 -20.00 -7.87 0.19
CA ALA A 365 -19.07 -8.66 0.97
C ALA A 365 -19.03 -8.18 2.44
N ALA A 366 -18.87 -6.88 2.66
CA ALA A 366 -18.91 -6.32 4.01
C ALA A 366 -20.23 -6.61 4.75
N ALA A 367 -21.39 -6.53 4.07
CA ALA A 367 -22.67 -6.93 4.65
C ALA A 367 -22.70 -8.41 5.04
N MET A 368 -22.12 -9.31 4.23
CA MET A 368 -22.03 -10.74 4.55
C MET A 368 -21.25 -10.99 5.85
N SER A 369 -20.17 -10.24 6.10
CA SER A 369 -19.41 -10.36 7.36
C SER A 369 -20.24 -10.10 8.61
N TYR A 370 -21.26 -9.24 8.49
CA TYR A 370 -22.22 -8.97 9.56
C TYR A 370 -23.40 -9.95 9.55
N ALA A 371 -23.92 -10.33 8.39
CA ALA A 371 -25.16 -11.08 8.26
C ALA A 371 -25.05 -12.56 8.66
N VAL A 372 -23.85 -13.16 8.65
CA VAL A 372 -23.68 -14.56 9.05
C VAL A 372 -24.20 -14.81 10.47
N GLY A 373 -24.96 -15.89 10.63
CA GLY A 373 -25.51 -16.27 11.94
C GLY A 373 -26.78 -15.51 12.35
N ARG A 374 -27.35 -14.68 11.46
CA ARG A 374 -28.50 -13.81 11.77
C ARG A 374 -29.65 -14.05 10.82
N ASP A 375 -30.83 -14.20 11.40
CA ASP A 375 -32.08 -14.44 10.67
C ASP A 375 -33.10 -13.32 10.90
N GLU A 376 -32.80 -12.35 11.79
CA GLU A 376 -33.74 -11.26 12.06
C GLU A 376 -33.84 -10.31 10.88
N GLU A 377 -35.07 -9.88 10.57
CA GLU A 377 -35.29 -8.85 9.56
C GLU A 377 -34.66 -7.53 10.01
N GLN A 378 -33.72 -7.01 9.20
CA GLN A 378 -32.97 -5.79 9.51
C GLN A 378 -32.65 -5.00 8.25
N LEU A 379 -32.74 -3.67 8.36
CA LEU A 379 -32.15 -2.74 7.41
C LEU A 379 -30.70 -2.43 7.79
N ILE A 380 -29.78 -2.81 6.92
CA ILE A 380 -28.33 -2.67 7.12
C ILE A 380 -27.82 -1.63 6.14
N ALA A 381 -27.18 -0.59 6.64
CA ALA A 381 -26.41 0.34 5.84
C ALA A 381 -24.94 -0.06 5.87
N VAL A 382 -24.30 -0.24 4.72
CA VAL A 382 -22.85 -0.41 4.61
C VAL A 382 -22.26 0.90 4.14
N TYR A 383 -21.35 1.44 4.94
CA TYR A 383 -20.62 2.67 4.66
C TYR A 383 -19.15 2.28 4.43
N ASP A 384 -18.75 2.20 3.18
CA ASP A 384 -17.40 1.82 2.75
C ASP A 384 -16.60 3.05 2.37
N PHE A 385 -15.65 3.43 3.22
CA PHE A 385 -14.76 4.55 2.95
C PHE A 385 -13.32 4.07 2.87
N GLY A 386 -12.95 3.64 1.67
CA GLY A 386 -11.67 3.06 1.34
C GLY A 386 -10.57 4.09 1.09
N GLY A 387 -9.42 3.59 0.64
CA GLY A 387 -8.27 4.43 0.28
C GLY A 387 -8.48 5.25 -0.99
N GLY A 388 -9.30 4.76 -1.93
CA GLY A 388 -9.49 5.42 -3.22
C GLY A 388 -10.93 5.61 -3.67
N THR A 389 -11.89 4.99 -3.00
CA THR A 389 -13.30 4.97 -3.38
C THR A 389 -14.17 5.07 -2.13
N PHE A 390 -15.38 5.58 -2.32
CA PHE A 390 -16.43 5.61 -1.33
C PHE A 390 -17.65 4.91 -1.91
N ASP A 391 -18.16 3.88 -1.23
CA ASP A 391 -19.37 3.17 -1.63
C ASP A 391 -20.36 3.12 -0.46
N PHE A 392 -21.63 3.36 -0.75
CA PHE A 392 -22.73 3.19 0.19
C PHE A 392 -23.73 2.18 -0.35
N SER A 393 -24.23 1.31 0.54
CA SER A 393 -25.29 0.36 0.19
C SER A 393 -26.29 0.23 1.32
N LEU A 394 -27.56 0.34 0.98
CA LEU A 394 -28.65 -0.03 1.86
C LEU A 394 -29.12 -1.43 1.48
N LEU A 395 -29.09 -2.35 2.43
CA LEU A 395 -29.49 -3.73 2.26
C LEU A 395 -30.58 -4.10 3.26
N ARG A 396 -31.42 -5.07 2.89
CA ARG A 396 -32.33 -5.76 3.79
C ARG A 396 -31.85 -7.18 3.99
N LEU A 397 -31.62 -7.56 5.25
CA LEU A 397 -31.49 -8.95 5.67
C LEU A 397 -32.88 -9.45 6.04
N ALA A 398 -33.34 -10.53 5.42
CA ALA A 398 -34.57 -11.23 5.77
C ALA A 398 -34.43 -12.71 5.37
N ASP A 399 -34.87 -13.63 6.22
CA ASP A 399 -34.78 -15.09 5.97
C ASP A 399 -33.35 -15.55 5.59
N ALA A 400 -32.34 -14.99 6.27
CA ALA A 400 -30.91 -15.19 5.96
C ALA A 400 -30.50 -14.80 4.52
N ARG A 401 -31.29 -13.96 3.84
CA ARG A 401 -31.01 -13.44 2.49
C ARG A 401 -30.73 -11.94 2.55
N LEU A 402 -29.64 -11.52 1.91
CA LEU A 402 -29.34 -10.11 1.70
C LEU A 402 -29.92 -9.64 0.37
N SER A 403 -30.71 -8.59 0.41
CA SER A 403 -31.24 -7.92 -0.78
C SER A 403 -30.80 -6.47 -0.78
N VAL A 404 -30.25 -6.02 -1.90
CA VAL A 404 -29.86 -4.63 -2.09
C VAL A 404 -31.11 -3.80 -2.36
N LEU A 405 -31.29 -2.70 -1.62
CA LEU A 405 -32.38 -1.74 -1.81
C LEU A 405 -31.95 -0.54 -2.65
N SER A 406 -30.76 -0.01 -2.39
CA SER A 406 -30.18 1.14 -3.10
C SER A 406 -28.66 1.15 -2.89
N GLN A 407 -27.89 1.57 -3.88
CA GLN A 407 -26.44 1.72 -3.77
C GLN A 407 -25.96 2.88 -4.63
N ALA A 408 -24.95 3.60 -4.15
CA ALA A 408 -24.24 4.61 -4.90
C ALA A 408 -22.83 4.76 -4.34
N GLY A 409 -21.94 5.36 -5.12
CA GLY A 409 -20.57 5.55 -4.72
C GLY A 409 -19.86 6.60 -5.57
N ASP A 410 -18.64 6.92 -5.16
CA ASP A 410 -17.73 7.80 -5.86
C ASP A 410 -16.36 7.11 -5.98
N ALA A 411 -15.95 6.88 -7.22
CA ALA A 411 -14.70 6.21 -7.55
C ALA A 411 -13.44 7.09 -7.32
N TRP A 412 -13.63 8.35 -6.94
CA TRP A 412 -12.60 9.37 -6.75
C TRP A 412 -12.67 10.06 -5.39
N LEU A 413 -13.44 9.50 -4.44
CA LEU A 413 -13.50 9.97 -3.06
C LEU A 413 -12.94 8.88 -2.14
N GLY A 414 -11.77 9.10 -1.55
CA GLY A 414 -11.12 8.11 -0.70
C GLY A 414 -10.02 8.71 0.18
N GLY A 415 -9.35 7.85 0.94
CA GLY A 415 -8.23 8.23 1.81
C GLY A 415 -7.12 9.04 1.13
N ASP A 416 -6.85 8.82 -0.16
CA ASP A 416 -5.86 9.55 -0.96
C ASP A 416 -6.21 11.06 -1.08
N ASP A 417 -7.50 11.41 -1.03
CA ASP A 417 -7.98 12.79 -1.11
C ASP A 417 -7.79 13.53 0.22
N PHE A 418 -7.90 12.81 1.34
CA PHE A 418 -7.53 13.32 2.68
C PHE A 418 -6.01 13.55 2.78
N ASP A 419 -5.22 12.64 2.21
CA ASP A 419 -3.76 12.78 2.16
C ASP A 419 -3.35 13.98 1.33
N THR A 420 -4.04 14.19 0.21
CA THR A 420 -3.86 15.36 -0.66
C THR A 420 -4.18 16.65 0.07
N ALA A 421 -5.29 16.74 0.82
CA ALA A 421 -5.64 17.93 1.58
C ALA A 421 -4.57 18.31 2.63
N LEU A 422 -4.06 17.33 3.37
CA LEU A 422 -2.94 17.53 4.31
C LEU A 422 -1.65 17.94 3.59
N ALA A 423 -1.30 17.27 2.49
CA ALA A 423 -0.10 17.57 1.71
C ALA A 423 -0.16 18.96 1.08
N GLN A 424 -1.32 19.39 0.59
CA GLN A 424 -1.53 20.74 0.04
C GLN A 424 -1.31 21.80 1.11
N HIS A 425 -1.84 21.59 2.32
CA HIS A 425 -1.62 22.49 3.45
C HIS A 425 -0.12 22.58 3.81
N ALA A 426 0.55 21.43 3.98
CA ALA A 426 1.99 21.38 4.26
C ALA A 426 2.82 22.06 3.15
N ALA A 427 2.46 21.86 1.88
CA ALA A 427 3.15 22.48 0.75
C ALA A 427 2.94 24.00 0.72
N ALA A 428 1.76 24.50 1.09
CA ALA A 428 1.49 25.92 1.19
C ALA A 428 2.33 26.58 2.29
N GLU A 429 2.40 25.98 3.49
CA GLU A 429 3.29 26.45 4.55
C GLU A 429 4.77 26.41 4.14
N PHE A 430 5.17 25.32 3.46
CA PHE A 430 6.53 25.16 2.97
C PHE A 430 6.89 26.23 1.93
N TRP A 431 5.98 26.55 1.00
CA TRP A 431 6.13 27.63 0.05
C TRP A 431 6.28 28.98 0.75
N GLN A 432 5.42 29.30 1.72
CA GLN A 432 5.50 30.57 2.45
C GLN A 432 6.84 30.75 3.15
N ARG A 433 7.41 29.66 3.69
CA ARG A 433 8.68 29.70 4.42
C ARG A 433 9.91 29.71 3.49
N TRP A 434 9.88 28.92 2.43
CA TRP A 434 11.08 28.61 1.64
C TRP A 434 11.00 29.05 0.17
N HIS A 435 9.84 29.50 -0.29
CA HIS A 435 9.57 29.89 -1.68
C HIS A 435 9.93 28.78 -2.69
N VAL A 436 9.71 27.53 -2.27
CA VAL A 436 9.89 26.32 -3.09
C VAL A 436 8.57 25.58 -3.14
N ASP A 437 7.99 25.46 -4.34
CA ASP A 437 6.70 24.82 -4.53
C ASP A 437 6.88 23.31 -4.73
N LEU A 438 6.58 22.53 -3.68
CA LEU A 438 6.69 21.07 -3.73
C LEU A 438 5.70 20.46 -4.72
N ARG A 439 4.58 21.12 -5.01
CA ARG A 439 3.54 20.62 -5.92
C ARG A 439 4.01 20.56 -7.37
N GLN A 440 4.98 21.40 -7.72
CA GLN A 440 5.58 21.43 -9.06
C GLN A 440 6.71 20.41 -9.22
N ARG A 441 7.07 19.69 -8.15
CA ARG A 441 8.17 18.73 -8.15
C ARG A 441 7.62 17.35 -7.79
N GLN A 442 7.33 16.56 -8.83
CA GLN A 442 6.58 15.30 -8.70
C GLN A 442 7.16 14.34 -7.66
N VAL A 443 8.49 14.22 -7.58
CA VAL A 443 9.16 13.35 -6.59
C VAL A 443 8.94 13.85 -5.17
N GLU A 444 9.19 15.14 -4.92
CA GLU A 444 8.99 15.76 -3.61
C GLU A 444 7.51 15.76 -3.19
N TRP A 445 6.60 15.96 -4.14
CA TRP A 445 5.16 15.86 -3.92
C TRP A 445 4.74 14.46 -3.47
N GLN A 446 5.23 13.41 -4.12
CA GLN A 446 4.93 12.03 -3.69
C GLN A 446 5.52 11.69 -2.32
N ARG A 447 6.72 12.18 -2.02
CA ARG A 447 7.29 12.05 -0.67
C ARG A 447 6.40 12.73 0.38
N LEU A 448 5.84 13.90 0.04
CA LEU A 448 4.94 14.62 0.93
C LEU A 448 3.59 13.89 1.12
N LEU A 449 2.99 13.36 0.04
CA LEU A 449 1.76 12.55 0.11
C LEU A 449 1.93 11.33 1.01
N PHE A 450 3.05 10.61 0.87
CA PHE A 450 3.37 9.47 1.73
C PHE A 450 3.43 9.87 3.22
N LEU A 451 4.05 11.02 3.53
CA LEU A 451 4.12 11.52 4.90
C LEU A 451 2.76 12.01 5.42
N ALA A 452 1.94 12.58 4.54
CA ALA A 452 0.58 12.98 4.85
C ALA A 452 -0.30 11.77 5.22
N GLU A 453 -0.20 10.64 4.51
CA GLU A 453 -0.89 9.39 4.88
C GLU A 453 -0.49 8.92 6.28
N VAL A 454 0.82 8.94 6.59
CA VAL A 454 1.32 8.58 7.92
C VAL A 454 0.77 9.54 8.99
N ALA A 455 0.72 10.84 8.71
CA ALA A 455 0.17 11.84 9.60
C ALA A 455 -1.34 11.64 9.83
N LYS A 456 -2.13 11.47 8.76
CA LYS A 456 -3.56 11.14 8.80
C LYS A 456 -3.86 9.98 9.73
N ARG A 457 -3.17 8.85 9.53
CA ARG A 457 -3.38 7.64 10.35
C ARG A 457 -3.05 7.88 11.83
N ARG A 458 -2.00 8.65 12.12
CA ARG A 458 -1.64 9.02 13.50
C ARG A 458 -2.68 9.95 14.13
N LEU A 459 -3.24 10.89 13.38
CA LEU A 459 -4.27 11.83 13.86
C LEU A 459 -5.59 11.14 14.23
N SER A 460 -5.87 9.96 13.66
CA SER A 460 -6.99 9.11 14.12
C SER A 460 -6.82 8.60 15.55
N LEU A 461 -5.57 8.49 16.03
CA LEU A 461 -5.25 7.96 17.37
C LEU A 461 -4.78 9.05 18.33
N GLN A 462 -4.11 10.09 17.82
CA GLN A 462 -3.45 11.14 18.58
C GLN A 462 -4.09 12.50 18.26
N PRO A 463 -4.13 13.44 19.21
CA PRO A 463 -4.69 14.77 18.96
C PRO A 463 -3.80 15.65 18.07
N SER A 464 -2.52 15.30 17.93
CA SER A 464 -1.56 16.02 17.09
C SER A 464 -0.44 15.10 16.63
N VAL A 465 0.18 15.45 15.49
CA VAL A 465 1.33 14.77 14.91
C VAL A 465 2.28 15.79 14.30
N GLU A 466 3.57 15.54 14.47
CA GLU A 466 4.63 16.29 13.80
C GLU A 466 5.09 15.51 12.55
N LEU A 467 4.97 16.15 11.39
CA LEU A 467 5.42 15.62 10.11
C LEU A 467 6.83 16.15 9.82
N LYS A 468 7.78 15.22 9.72
CA LYS A 468 9.21 15.51 9.49
C LYS A 468 9.74 14.81 8.26
N ALA A 469 10.45 15.54 7.41
CA ALA A 469 11.21 15.00 6.30
C ALA A 469 12.55 15.72 6.17
N ARG A 470 13.65 14.97 6.16
CA ARG A 470 14.96 15.52 5.83
C ARG A 470 15.13 15.68 4.32
N ALA A 471 15.77 16.77 3.93
CA ALA A 471 16.03 17.13 2.54
C ALA A 471 14.79 16.85 1.66
N ILE A 472 13.63 17.36 2.08
CA ILE A 472 12.41 17.16 1.28
C ILE A 472 12.58 17.80 -0.08
N ALA A 473 13.26 18.95 -0.13
CA ALA A 473 13.51 19.69 -1.34
C ALA A 473 14.90 20.31 -1.33
N LEU A 474 15.21 20.84 -2.50
CA LEU A 474 16.53 21.23 -2.93
C LEU A 474 16.50 22.70 -3.36
N SER A 475 17.28 23.56 -2.68
CA SER A 475 17.44 24.98 -2.99
C SER A 475 18.87 25.35 -3.42
N VAL A 476 19.06 26.57 -3.91
CA VAL A 476 20.39 27.12 -4.22
C VAL A 476 21.33 27.20 -3.00
N ARG A 477 20.79 27.10 -1.77
CA ARG A 477 21.56 27.14 -0.52
C ARG A 477 21.77 25.75 0.09
N GLY A 478 21.41 24.70 -0.63
CA GLY A 478 21.39 23.34 -0.11
C GLY A 478 19.99 22.91 0.35
N PRO A 479 19.92 21.86 1.17
CA PRO A 479 18.74 21.02 1.33
C PRO A 479 17.81 21.66 2.33
N ILE A 480 16.52 21.49 2.08
CA ILE A 480 15.49 22.03 2.95
C ILE A 480 14.73 20.87 3.57
N ASP A 481 14.68 20.88 4.89
CA ASP A 481 13.85 19.96 5.67
C ASP A 481 12.42 20.46 5.76
N LEU A 482 11.46 19.53 5.76
CA LEU A 482 10.08 19.79 6.15
C LEU A 482 9.92 19.46 7.62
N VAL A 483 9.40 20.43 8.38
CA VAL A 483 8.87 20.22 9.73
C VAL A 483 7.58 21.02 9.82
N THR A 484 6.46 20.33 9.90
CA THR A 484 5.14 20.93 10.14
C THR A 484 4.41 20.10 11.20
N THR A 485 3.51 20.74 11.95
CA THR A 485 2.71 20.07 12.99
C THR A 485 1.25 20.23 12.64
N PHE A 486 0.55 19.10 12.62
CA PHE A 486 -0.90 19.06 12.46
C PHE A 486 -1.54 18.71 13.79
N ASP A 487 -2.62 19.40 14.14
CA ASP A 487 -3.56 18.92 15.13
C ASP A 487 -4.80 18.34 14.45
N ARG A 488 -5.58 17.56 15.21
CA ARG A 488 -6.79 16.92 14.69
C ARG A 488 -7.83 17.94 14.25
N ALA A 489 -7.97 19.07 14.95
CA ALA A 489 -8.97 20.08 14.62
C ALA A 489 -8.71 20.70 13.24
N LEU A 490 -7.45 21.05 12.96
CA LEU A 490 -7.03 21.53 11.64
C LEU A 490 -7.28 20.48 10.57
N PHE A 491 -6.90 19.21 10.81
CA PHE A 491 -7.15 18.15 9.84
C PHE A 491 -8.65 17.95 9.55
N GLU A 492 -9.49 17.97 10.58
CA GLU A 492 -10.94 17.85 10.44
C GLU A 492 -11.55 19.05 9.70
N GLN A 493 -10.99 20.25 9.87
CA GLN A 493 -11.36 21.42 9.08
C GLN A 493 -11.00 21.23 7.60
N LEU A 494 -9.78 20.77 7.30
CA LEU A 494 -9.29 20.58 5.93
C LEU A 494 -10.08 19.52 5.16
N CYS A 495 -10.60 18.50 5.84
CA CYS A 495 -11.28 17.37 5.19
C CYS A 495 -12.79 17.31 5.46
N GLY A 496 -13.36 18.34 6.10
CA GLY A 496 -14.77 18.37 6.47
C GLY A 496 -15.73 18.30 5.29
N GLU A 497 -15.33 18.81 4.12
CA GLU A 497 -16.11 18.76 2.89
C GLU A 497 -16.13 17.35 2.29
N LEU A 498 -14.99 16.63 2.30
CA LEU A 498 -14.90 15.25 1.80
C LEU A 498 -15.87 14.30 2.55
N VAL A 499 -16.01 14.47 3.87
CA VAL A 499 -16.99 13.74 4.68
C VAL A 499 -18.42 14.24 4.44
N GLY A 500 -18.59 15.49 4.00
CA GLY A 500 -19.88 16.02 3.55
C GLY A 500 -20.36 15.33 2.29
N CYS A 501 -19.50 15.25 1.26
CA CYS A 501 -19.80 14.59 -0.01
C CYS A 501 -20.23 13.12 0.17
N SER A 502 -19.58 12.39 1.08
CA SER A 502 -19.98 11.01 1.36
C SER A 502 -21.37 10.91 1.99
N LEU A 503 -21.77 11.87 2.85
CA LEU A 503 -23.12 11.93 3.43
C LEU A 503 -24.19 12.31 2.41
N GLU A 504 -23.88 13.14 1.42
CA GLU A 504 -24.81 13.48 0.34
C GLU A 504 -25.18 12.22 -0.47
N ILE A 505 -24.22 11.34 -0.71
CA ILE A 505 -24.43 10.03 -1.36
C ILE A 505 -25.32 9.14 -0.47
N VAL A 506 -25.06 9.08 0.84
CA VAL A 506 -25.90 8.35 1.81
C VAL A 506 -27.34 8.86 1.78
N GLU A 507 -27.54 10.18 1.81
CA GLU A 507 -28.85 10.82 1.72
C GLU A 507 -29.56 10.49 0.40
N GLY A 508 -28.81 10.48 -0.71
CA GLY A 508 -29.29 10.05 -2.03
C GLY A 508 -29.91 8.66 -2.00
N CYS A 509 -29.14 7.67 -1.56
CA CYS A 509 -29.59 6.28 -1.49
C CYS A 509 -30.77 6.06 -0.55
N LEU A 510 -30.73 6.66 0.65
CA LEU A 510 -31.85 6.55 1.60
C LEU A 510 -33.15 7.14 1.02
N ARG A 511 -33.05 8.26 0.31
CA ARG A 511 -34.18 8.90 -0.37
C ARG A 511 -34.75 8.03 -1.49
N GLU A 512 -33.88 7.45 -2.32
CA GLU A 512 -34.26 6.53 -3.39
C GLU A 512 -35.00 5.29 -2.83
N ALA A 513 -34.50 4.72 -1.74
CA ALA A 513 -35.13 3.58 -1.07
C ALA A 513 -36.40 3.95 -0.27
N GLY A 514 -36.71 5.23 -0.10
CA GLY A 514 -37.82 5.69 0.74
C GLY A 514 -37.64 5.38 2.23
N VAL A 515 -36.39 5.31 2.71
CA VAL A 515 -36.02 4.95 4.07
C VAL A 515 -35.46 6.17 4.80
N SER A 516 -35.98 6.48 5.99
CA SER A 516 -35.39 7.51 6.85
C SER A 516 -34.18 6.97 7.61
N PRO A 517 -33.20 7.82 8.00
CA PRO A 517 -32.02 7.37 8.75
C PRO A 517 -32.37 6.61 10.04
N ALA A 518 -33.46 6.97 10.72
CA ALA A 518 -33.92 6.32 11.94
C ALA A 518 -34.46 4.89 11.74
N GLN A 519 -34.83 4.52 10.51
CA GLN A 519 -35.29 3.17 10.16
C GLN A 519 -34.13 2.20 9.88
N VAL A 520 -32.89 2.69 9.74
CA VAL A 520 -31.73 1.82 9.55
C VAL A 520 -31.40 1.12 10.87
N ASP A 521 -31.43 -0.21 10.89
CA ASP A 521 -31.23 -1.01 12.09
C ASP A 521 -29.76 -1.18 12.46
N ARG A 522 -28.87 -1.20 11.47
CA ARG A 522 -27.42 -1.33 11.66
C ARG A 522 -26.65 -0.53 10.62
N VAL A 523 -25.50 0.01 11.02
CA VAL A 523 -24.53 0.59 10.09
C VAL A 523 -23.22 -0.18 10.23
N VAL A 524 -22.79 -0.82 9.14
CA VAL A 524 -21.52 -1.53 9.04
C VAL A 524 -20.52 -0.55 8.44
N LEU A 525 -19.49 -0.20 9.23
CA LEU A 525 -18.39 0.65 8.78
C LEU A 525 -17.30 -0.22 8.18
N THR A 526 -16.88 0.09 6.96
CA THR A 526 -15.78 -0.56 6.26
C THR A 526 -14.86 0.49 5.62
N GLY A 527 -13.64 0.07 5.29
CA GLY A 527 -12.57 0.93 4.80
C GLY A 527 -11.84 1.71 5.89
N GLY A 528 -10.54 1.94 5.68
CA GLY A 528 -9.66 2.56 6.68
C GLY A 528 -10.02 3.99 7.05
N VAL A 529 -10.67 4.75 6.15
CA VAL A 529 -11.09 6.15 6.42
C VAL A 529 -12.22 6.17 7.45
N SER A 530 -13.05 5.14 7.52
CA SER A 530 -14.12 4.99 8.52
C SER A 530 -13.60 4.92 9.97
N ARG A 531 -12.30 4.72 10.19
CA ARG A 531 -11.68 4.80 11.52
C ARG A 531 -11.52 6.25 12.02
N MET A 532 -11.58 7.24 11.14
CA MET A 532 -11.40 8.65 11.51
C MET A 532 -12.49 9.10 12.50
N PRO A 533 -12.14 9.78 13.61
CA PRO A 533 -13.11 10.28 14.58
C PRO A 533 -14.22 11.14 13.94
N LEU A 534 -13.85 12.08 13.06
CA LEU A 534 -14.80 12.94 12.33
C LEU A 534 -15.86 12.14 11.55
N VAL A 535 -15.46 11.10 10.83
CA VAL A 535 -16.37 10.27 10.03
C VAL A 535 -17.40 9.60 10.94
N ARG A 536 -16.92 8.96 12.02
CA ARG A 536 -17.80 8.29 12.99
C ARG A 536 -18.74 9.27 13.68
N GLU A 537 -18.23 10.42 14.10
CA GLU A 537 -19.01 11.47 14.76
C GLU A 537 -20.13 11.99 13.85
N ARG A 538 -19.83 12.29 12.58
CA ARG A 538 -20.83 12.75 11.63
C ARG A 538 -21.88 11.69 11.32
N LEU A 539 -21.48 10.43 11.15
CA LEU A 539 -22.43 9.33 10.94
C LEU A 539 -23.31 9.07 12.16
N GLN A 540 -22.76 9.13 13.38
CA GLN A 540 -23.55 8.98 14.61
C GLN A 540 -24.61 10.07 14.75
N ARG A 541 -24.28 11.32 14.39
CA ARG A 541 -25.25 12.42 14.33
C ARG A 541 -26.30 12.18 13.26
N TYR A 542 -25.88 11.81 12.05
CA TYR A 542 -26.77 11.62 10.91
C TYR A 542 -27.79 10.50 11.13
N PHE A 543 -27.34 9.33 11.61
CA PHE A 543 -28.21 8.20 11.94
C PHE A 543 -28.83 8.30 13.35
N ALA A 544 -28.52 9.37 14.10
CA ALA A 544 -28.98 9.62 15.47
C ALA A 544 -28.82 8.42 16.41
N ARG A 545 -27.69 7.72 16.32
CA ARG A 545 -27.44 6.47 17.06
C ARG A 545 -25.97 6.18 17.27
N GLU A 546 -25.69 5.31 18.24
CA GLU A 546 -24.34 4.79 18.43
C GLU A 546 -23.95 3.83 17.30
N LEU A 547 -22.69 3.95 16.88
CA LEU A 547 -22.08 3.14 15.82
C LEU A 547 -20.91 2.34 16.41
N PRO A 548 -21.20 1.18 17.04
CA PRO A 548 -20.16 0.26 17.46
C PRO A 548 -19.42 -0.30 16.24
N LEU A 549 -18.14 -0.61 16.40
CA LEU A 549 -17.40 -1.36 15.40
C LEU A 549 -17.86 -2.82 15.47
N LEU A 550 -18.76 -3.21 14.56
CA LEU A 550 -19.33 -4.56 14.50
C LEU A 550 -18.33 -5.60 13.99
N VAL A 551 -17.51 -5.18 13.03
CA VAL A 551 -16.39 -5.91 12.43
C VAL A 551 -15.25 -4.89 12.29
N ASP A 552 -14.01 -5.35 12.24
CA ASP A 552 -12.89 -4.47 11.90
C ASP A 552 -13.13 -3.87 10.49
N PRO A 553 -13.19 -2.53 10.33
CA PRO A 553 -13.44 -1.89 9.04
C PRO A 553 -12.45 -2.26 7.94
N GLU A 554 -11.20 -2.60 8.28
CA GLU A 554 -10.18 -2.98 7.30
C GLU A 554 -10.18 -4.49 6.98
N GLN A 555 -11.04 -5.28 7.63
CA GLN A 555 -11.16 -6.73 7.40
C GLN A 555 -12.58 -7.17 7.02
N ALA A 556 -13.58 -6.30 7.13
CA ALA A 556 -14.97 -6.65 6.87
C ALA A 556 -15.20 -7.24 5.46
N ILE A 557 -14.59 -6.64 4.44
CA ILE A 557 -14.70 -7.10 3.05
C ILE A 557 -14.08 -8.49 2.90
N VAL A 558 -12.82 -8.67 3.27
CA VAL A 558 -12.13 -9.97 3.09
C VAL A 558 -12.78 -11.10 3.90
N ILE A 559 -13.30 -10.81 5.09
CA ILE A 559 -14.07 -11.76 5.91
C ILE A 559 -15.35 -12.16 5.17
N GLY A 560 -16.07 -11.16 4.66
CA GLY A 560 -17.26 -11.35 3.82
C GLY A 560 -17.00 -12.20 2.59
N ASP A 561 -15.88 -11.94 1.91
CA ASP A 561 -15.49 -12.67 0.71
C ASP A 561 -15.20 -14.14 1.01
N ALA A 562 -14.50 -14.43 2.12
CA ALA A 562 -14.22 -15.80 2.53
C ALA A 562 -15.52 -16.56 2.87
N ILE A 563 -16.42 -15.91 3.62
CA ILE A 563 -17.74 -16.46 3.96
C ILE A 563 -18.54 -16.77 2.70
N TYR A 564 -18.64 -15.81 1.78
CA TYR A 564 -19.45 -15.97 0.59
C TYR A 564 -18.85 -16.98 -0.38
N GLY A 565 -17.52 -17.02 -0.48
CA GLY A 565 -16.79 -18.06 -1.22
C GLY A 565 -17.09 -19.46 -0.68
N ARG A 566 -17.10 -19.66 0.64
CA ARG A 566 -17.48 -20.93 1.26
C ARG A 566 -18.95 -21.28 1.01
N PHE A 567 -19.84 -20.30 1.08
CA PHE A 567 -21.26 -20.48 0.77
C PHE A 567 -21.45 -21.00 -0.68
N LEU A 568 -20.82 -20.36 -1.66
CA LEU A 568 -20.92 -20.76 -3.07
C LEU A 568 -20.35 -22.15 -3.31
N GLU A 569 -19.25 -22.48 -2.65
CA GLU A 569 -18.67 -23.82 -2.70
C GLU A 569 -19.64 -24.89 -2.19
N LEU A 570 -20.28 -24.67 -1.04
CA LEU A 570 -21.23 -25.62 -0.46
C LEU A 570 -22.47 -25.78 -1.37
N ALA A 571 -22.97 -24.70 -1.96
CA ALA A 571 -24.08 -24.74 -2.90
C ALA A 571 -23.75 -25.57 -4.16
N GLN A 572 -22.54 -25.44 -4.71
CA GLN A 572 -22.07 -26.25 -5.85
C GLN A 572 -21.93 -27.74 -5.51
N ARG A 573 -21.54 -28.08 -4.28
CA ARG A 573 -21.45 -29.48 -3.81
C ARG A 573 -22.84 -30.10 -3.59
N GLY A 574 -23.76 -29.35 -2.98
CA GLY A 574 -25.13 -29.80 -2.73
C GLY A 574 -25.94 -30.04 -4.01
N SER A 575 -25.76 -29.20 -5.03
CA SER A 575 -26.39 -29.37 -6.36
C SER A 575 -25.82 -30.55 -7.17
N GLY A 576 -24.62 -31.04 -6.85
CA GLY A 576 -24.03 -32.24 -7.44
C GLY A 576 -24.64 -33.57 -6.96
N LEU A 577 -25.28 -33.59 -5.78
CA LEU A 577 -25.93 -34.79 -5.22
C LEU A 577 -27.31 -35.09 -5.82
N HIS A 578 -27.89 -34.16 -6.59
CA HIS A 578 -29.16 -34.37 -7.32
C HIS A 578 -28.99 -34.83 -8.78
N ARG A 579 -27.78 -35.17 -9.24
CA ARG A 579 -27.55 -35.85 -10.54
C ARG A 579 -27.31 -37.36 -10.40
N GLY A 580 -28.01 -38.00 -9.48
CA GLY A 580 -28.17 -39.46 -9.42
C GLY A 580 -29.65 -39.80 -9.41
N VAL A 581 -30.07 -40.70 -10.32
CA VAL A 581 -31.45 -41.16 -10.59
C VAL A 581 -32.22 -40.19 -11.51
N SER A 582 -32.63 -40.50 -12.74
CA SER A 582 -32.89 -41.75 -13.45
C SER A 582 -32.75 -41.53 -14.97
N SER A 583 -32.11 -42.45 -15.68
CA SER A 583 -32.21 -42.53 -17.14
C SER A 583 -33.68 -42.76 -17.54
N PRO A 584 -34.26 -42.01 -18.50
CA PRO A 584 -35.53 -42.39 -19.08
C PRO A 584 -35.32 -43.67 -19.89
N GLY A 585 -35.99 -44.74 -19.49
CA GLY A 585 -36.05 -45.98 -20.26
C GLY A 585 -36.56 -45.70 -21.68
N THR A 586 -35.84 -46.22 -22.66
CA THR A 586 -36.20 -46.24 -24.07
C THR A 586 -37.61 -46.83 -24.26
N PRO A 587 -38.57 -46.14 -24.89
CA PRO A 587 -39.81 -46.77 -25.31
C PRO A 587 -39.56 -47.52 -26.63
N VAL A 588 -39.55 -48.86 -26.56
CA VAL A 588 -39.65 -49.71 -27.75
C VAL A 588 -41.12 -49.77 -28.15
N GLY A 589 -41.52 -48.91 -29.08
CA GLY A 589 -42.81 -48.98 -29.76
C GLY A 589 -42.67 -49.74 -31.08
N GLY A 590 -43.25 -50.93 -31.16
CA GLY A 590 -43.45 -51.65 -32.43
C GLY A 590 -44.58 -51.04 -33.26
N PRO A 591 -44.66 -51.31 -34.57
CA PRO A 591 -45.67 -50.73 -35.46
C PRO A 591 -47.02 -51.46 -35.33
N PRO A 592 -48.15 -50.77 -35.47
CA PRO A 592 -49.43 -51.43 -35.70
C PRO A 592 -49.55 -51.83 -37.18
N GLY A 593 -49.79 -53.11 -37.43
CA GLY A 593 -50.32 -53.60 -38.70
C GLY A 593 -51.83 -53.74 -38.61
N GLU A 594 -52.55 -52.99 -39.43
CA GLU A 594 -53.54 -53.45 -40.43
C GLU A 594 -54.01 -52.25 -41.28
#